data_AF-A0A9P7TDN6-F1
#
_entry.id   AF-A0A9P7TDN6-F1
#
_cell.length_a   1.000
_cell.length_b   1.000
_cell.length_c   1.000
_cell.angle_alpha   90.00
_cell.angle_beta   90.00
_cell.angle_gamma   90.00
#
_symmetry.space_group_name_H-M   'P 1'
#
loop_
_entity.id
_entity.type
_entity.pdbx_description
1 polymer ?
#
loop_
_entity_poly.entity_id
_entity_poly.type
_entity_poly.pdbx_seq_one_letter_code
_entity_poly.pdbx_strand_id
1 'polypeptide(L)'
;MRGYHSRGTTRRIPWRASRAVPPTDPSSRDVSQPSAALSAAPYGDVHHKISVVDLHTANLEEEDLCIFGCKTVASYNRMTNPEASIVVPGMPAKWSPLLTPKQLTEDCGTYYHDQNAAFYPKHPLEPAVQSILV
;
A
#
# COMPACT_ATOMS: atom_id res chain seq x y z
N MET A 1 -17.61 -59.17 0.55
CA MET A 1 -18.02 -58.06 1.44
C MET A 1 -18.17 -56.80 0.62
N ARG A 2 -19.25 -56.04 0.88
CA ARG A 2 -19.71 -54.82 0.20
C ARG A 2 -18.76 -53.62 0.39
N GLY A 3 -18.61 -52.82 -0.68
CA GLY A 3 -18.50 -51.34 -0.71
C GLY A 3 -17.32 -50.70 0.05
N TYR A 4 -16.79 -49.54 -0.28
CA TYR A 4 -17.29 -48.40 -1.05
C TYR A 4 -16.06 -47.65 -1.61
N HIS A 5 -16.08 -47.34 -2.90
CA HIS A 5 -15.19 -46.32 -3.47
C HIS A 5 -15.87 -44.97 -3.29
N SER A 6 -15.30 -44.07 -2.50
CA SER A 6 -15.73 -42.67 -2.44
C SER A 6 -14.88 -41.86 -3.43
N ARG A 7 -15.49 -41.49 -4.57
CA ARG A 7 -14.95 -40.49 -5.49
C ARG A 7 -15.29 -39.11 -4.92
N GLY A 8 -14.28 -38.42 -4.39
CA GLY A 8 -14.39 -37.01 -4.00
C GLY A 8 -14.50 -36.13 -5.23
N THR A 9 -15.71 -35.67 -5.53
CA THR A 9 -16.03 -34.76 -6.63
C THR A 9 -15.59 -33.33 -6.28
N THR A 10 -14.38 -32.94 -6.65
CA THR A 10 -13.97 -31.53 -6.60
C THR A 10 -14.69 -30.77 -7.72
N ARG A 11 -15.74 -30.03 -7.37
CA ARG A 11 -16.39 -29.08 -8.29
C ARG A 11 -15.40 -27.95 -8.60
N ARG A 12 -14.71 -28.07 -9.74
CA ARG A 12 -14.00 -26.95 -10.38
C ARG A 12 -15.07 -26.00 -10.91
N ILE A 13 -15.14 -24.80 -10.34
CA ILE A 13 -15.95 -23.70 -10.89
C ILE A 13 -15.30 -23.30 -12.22
N PRO A 14 -15.97 -23.42 -13.38
CA PRO A 14 -15.37 -23.07 -14.65
C PRO A 14 -15.30 -21.54 -14.77
N TRP A 15 -14.08 -21.04 -14.95
CA TRP A 15 -13.84 -19.68 -15.39
C TRP A 15 -14.61 -19.42 -16.68
N ARG A 16 -15.30 -18.28 -16.69
CA ARG A 16 -16.19 -17.77 -17.74
C ARG A 16 -15.66 -18.08 -19.15
N ALA A 17 -16.46 -18.79 -19.93
CA ALA A 17 -16.22 -19.09 -21.33
C ALA A 17 -15.94 -17.82 -22.15
N SER A 18 -14.84 -17.85 -22.89
CA SER A 18 -14.53 -16.90 -23.96
C SER A 18 -15.66 -16.95 -25.00
N ARG A 19 -16.42 -15.86 -25.16
CA ARG A 19 -17.22 -15.68 -26.38
C ARG A 19 -16.27 -15.33 -27.50
N ALA A 20 -16.33 -16.08 -28.58
CA ALA A 20 -15.69 -15.71 -29.84
C ALA A 20 -16.23 -14.34 -30.28
N VAL A 21 -15.33 -13.41 -30.57
CA VAL A 21 -15.65 -12.11 -31.19
C VAL A 21 -15.91 -12.37 -32.67
N PRO A 22 -17.08 -12.01 -33.24
CA PRO A 22 -17.29 -12.11 -34.68
C PRO A 22 -16.37 -11.12 -35.42
N PRO A 23 -15.95 -11.41 -36.67
CA PRO A 23 -15.02 -10.54 -37.39
C PRO A 23 -15.65 -9.16 -37.61
N THR A 24 -14.97 -8.12 -37.14
CA THR A 24 -15.34 -6.73 -37.29
C THR A 24 -15.14 -6.28 -38.74
N ASP A 25 -16.18 -5.69 -39.30
CA ASP A 25 -16.22 -5.05 -40.63
C ASP A 25 -15.18 -3.91 -40.71
N PRO A 26 -14.26 -3.89 -41.70
CA PRO A 26 -13.13 -2.96 -41.72
C PRO A 26 -13.48 -1.48 -42.05
N SER A 27 -14.76 -1.10 -42.06
CA SER A 27 -15.18 0.26 -42.47
C SER A 27 -15.31 1.28 -41.34
N SER A 28 -15.05 0.94 -40.07
CA SER A 28 -15.07 1.91 -38.98
C SER A 28 -13.66 2.39 -38.65
N ARG A 29 -13.16 3.35 -39.43
CA ARG A 29 -12.02 4.17 -39.00
C ARG A 29 -12.51 5.05 -37.85
N ASP A 30 -12.38 4.52 -36.64
CA ASP A 30 -12.64 5.27 -35.42
C ASP A 30 -11.62 6.41 -35.36
N VAL A 31 -12.16 7.62 -35.47
CA VAL A 31 -11.41 8.87 -35.42
C VAL A 31 -10.70 8.89 -34.07
N SER A 32 -9.37 8.95 -34.08
CA SER A 32 -8.56 9.05 -32.88
C SER A 32 -9.08 10.21 -32.01
N GLN A 33 -9.84 9.86 -30.99
CA GLN A 33 -10.31 10.80 -29.99
C GLN A 33 -9.06 11.34 -29.29
N PRO A 34 -8.80 12.67 -29.29
CA PRO A 34 -7.68 13.20 -28.55
C PRO A 34 -7.87 12.81 -27.08
N SER A 35 -6.91 12.05 -26.54
CA SER A 35 -6.87 11.68 -25.13
C SER A 35 -7.02 12.95 -24.33
N ALA A 36 -8.19 13.16 -23.73
CA ALA A 36 -8.43 14.30 -22.87
C ALA A 36 -7.29 14.34 -21.86
N ALA A 37 -6.57 15.46 -21.81
CA ALA A 37 -5.58 15.69 -20.77
C ALA A 37 -6.28 15.39 -19.44
N LEU A 38 -5.77 14.40 -18.69
CA LEU A 38 -6.29 14.05 -17.38
C LEU A 38 -6.43 15.37 -16.61
N SER A 39 -7.67 15.74 -16.27
CA SER A 39 -7.94 16.95 -15.51
C SER A 39 -7.02 16.91 -14.30
N ALA A 40 -6.19 17.96 -14.15
CA ALA A 40 -5.24 18.05 -13.05
C ALA A 40 -5.93 17.61 -11.74
N ALA A 41 -5.27 16.74 -10.98
CA ALA A 41 -5.81 16.22 -9.73
C ALA A 41 -6.37 17.40 -8.90
N PRO A 42 -7.54 17.26 -8.25
CA PRO A 42 -8.17 18.37 -7.55
C PRO A 42 -7.41 18.63 -6.25
N TYR A 43 -6.26 19.27 -6.37
CA TYR A 43 -5.65 20.00 -5.28
C TYR A 43 -6.63 21.13 -5.01
N GLY A 44 -7.42 21.02 -3.94
CA GLY A 44 -8.41 22.02 -3.57
C GLY A 44 -7.79 23.41 -3.38
N ASP A 45 -8.60 24.37 -2.93
CA ASP A 45 -8.15 25.76 -2.84
C ASP A 45 -6.89 25.90 -1.97
N VAL A 46 -5.87 26.57 -2.50
CA VAL A 46 -4.62 26.82 -1.80
C VAL A 46 -4.87 27.83 -0.69
N HIS A 47 -4.90 27.37 0.56
CA HIS A 47 -5.11 28.24 1.73
C HIS A 47 -3.88 29.09 2.09
N HIS A 48 -2.67 28.55 1.90
CA HIS A 48 -1.44 29.23 2.24
C HIS A 48 -0.28 28.71 1.39
N LYS A 49 0.60 29.62 0.95
CA LYS A 49 1.82 29.27 0.22
C LYS A 49 3.00 29.77 1.03
N ILE A 50 3.86 28.85 1.46
CA ILE A 50 5.13 29.17 2.09
C ILE A 50 6.19 29.18 0.98
N SER A 51 6.88 30.29 0.85
CA SER A 51 7.96 30.51 -0.09
C SER A 51 9.28 30.65 0.65
N VAL A 52 10.40 30.57 -0.08
CA VAL A 52 11.73 30.69 0.53
C VAL A 52 11.92 32.04 1.24
N VAL A 53 11.26 33.10 0.77
CA VAL A 53 11.33 34.42 1.43
C VAL A 53 10.57 34.49 2.77
N ASP A 54 9.67 33.54 3.03
CA ASP A 54 8.96 33.42 4.30
C ASP A 54 9.79 32.65 5.34
N LEU A 55 10.87 31.99 4.91
CA LEU A 55 11.79 31.26 5.77
C LEU A 55 12.89 32.22 6.25
N HIS A 56 13.07 32.29 7.57
CA HIS A 56 14.19 33.03 8.14
C HIS A 56 15.48 32.24 7.93
N THR A 57 16.49 32.85 7.33
CA THR A 57 17.82 32.25 7.23
C THR A 57 18.48 32.29 8.60
N ALA A 58 18.62 31.14 9.24
CA ALA A 58 19.50 31.00 10.38
C ALA A 58 20.94 30.81 9.86
N ASN A 59 21.88 31.62 10.34
CA ASN A 59 23.31 31.32 10.17
C ASN A 59 23.65 30.22 11.18
N LEU A 60 23.54 28.98 10.73
CA LEU A 60 23.95 27.80 11.46
C LEU A 60 25.21 27.27 10.78
N GLU A 61 26.23 26.96 11.56
CA GLU A 61 27.39 26.25 11.04
C GLU A 61 26.95 24.84 10.63
N GLU A 62 27.56 24.25 9.60
CA GLU A 62 27.13 22.93 9.09
C GLU A 62 27.18 21.84 10.17
N GLU A 63 28.05 22.00 11.18
CA GLU A 63 28.13 21.10 12.33
C GLU A 63 26.88 21.10 13.22
N ASP A 64 26.10 22.19 13.22
CA ASP A 64 24.86 22.33 14.01
C ASP A 64 23.64 21.66 13.36
N LEU A 65 23.76 21.24 12.10
CA LEU A 65 22.65 20.73 11.28
C LEU A 65 22.62 19.18 11.15
N CYS A 66 23.25 18.47 12.09
CA CYS A 66 23.33 17.00 12.04
C CYS A 66 22.33 16.29 12.97
N ILE A 67 21.75 15.20 12.47
CA ILE A 67 21.02 14.24 13.31
C ILE A 67 22.03 13.23 13.85
N PHE A 68 22.22 13.19 15.16
CA PHE A 68 23.15 12.25 15.82
C PHE A 68 22.49 11.55 17.02
N GLY A 69 23.14 10.50 17.53
CA GLY A 69 22.67 9.80 18.73
C GLY A 69 21.44 8.90 18.54
N CYS A 70 21.07 8.55 17.30
CA CYS A 70 19.94 7.66 17.05
C CYS A 70 20.19 6.26 17.63
N LYS A 71 19.28 5.79 18.47
CA LYS A 71 19.29 4.45 19.06
C LYS A 71 17.92 3.80 18.92
N THR A 72 17.89 2.52 18.54
CA THR A 72 16.66 1.72 18.57
C THR A 72 16.26 1.46 20.03
N VAL A 73 15.07 1.91 20.40
CA VAL A 73 14.50 1.72 21.75
C VAL A 73 13.54 0.54 21.83
N ALA A 74 12.79 0.29 20.75
CA ALA A 74 11.83 -0.80 20.65
C ALA A 74 11.57 -1.13 19.18
N SER A 75 10.95 -2.28 18.94
CA SER A 75 10.41 -2.67 17.64
C SER A 75 9.17 -3.52 17.85
N TYR A 76 8.23 -3.49 16.90
CA TYR A 76 7.05 -4.34 16.94
C TYR A 76 6.55 -4.65 15.54
N ASN A 77 5.74 -5.70 15.42
CA ASN A 77 4.93 -5.97 14.23
C ASN A 77 3.45 -5.96 14.61
N ARG A 78 2.60 -5.46 13.73
CA ARG A 78 1.14 -5.62 13.84
C ARG A 78 0.74 -7.01 13.33
N MET A 79 -0.18 -7.66 14.02
CA MET A 79 -0.81 -8.89 13.54
C MET A 79 -1.98 -8.59 12.59
N THR A 80 -2.22 -9.45 11.60
CA THR A 80 -3.29 -9.27 10.60
C THR A 80 -4.70 -9.58 11.14
N ASN A 81 -4.83 -9.89 12.43
CA ASN A 81 -6.11 -10.18 13.06
C ASN A 81 -6.97 -8.90 13.20
N PRO A 82 -8.31 -9.08 13.33
CA PRO A 82 -9.23 -7.95 13.51
C PRO A 82 -9.09 -7.30 14.90
N GLU A 83 -8.63 -8.05 15.89
CA GLU A 83 -8.27 -7.52 17.20
C GLU A 83 -6.92 -6.81 17.12
N ALA A 84 -6.87 -5.54 17.52
CA ALA A 84 -5.67 -4.73 17.42
C ALA A 84 -4.60 -5.30 18.38
N SER A 85 -3.60 -5.99 17.83
CA SER A 85 -2.55 -6.66 18.59
C SER A 85 -1.18 -6.55 17.92
N ILE A 86 -0.14 -6.57 18.76
CA ILE A 86 1.25 -6.44 18.35
C ILE A 86 2.11 -7.60 18.87
N VAL A 87 3.22 -7.84 18.18
CA VAL A 87 4.30 -8.73 18.60
C VAL A 87 5.53 -7.88 18.89
N VAL A 88 6.14 -8.11 20.06
CA VAL A 88 7.33 -7.41 20.56
C VAL A 88 8.38 -8.45 20.99
N PRO A 89 9.66 -8.32 20.57
CA PRO A 89 10.16 -7.36 19.60
C PRO A 89 9.64 -7.66 18.20
N GLY A 90 9.64 -6.64 17.35
CA GLY A 90 9.34 -6.79 15.93
C GLY A 90 10.48 -7.45 15.18
N MET A 91 10.14 -8.31 14.23
CA MET A 91 11.04 -8.93 13.26
C MET A 91 10.49 -8.73 11.84
N PRO A 92 10.69 -7.55 11.23
CA PRO A 92 10.28 -7.33 9.85
C PRO A 92 10.98 -8.32 8.92
N ALA A 93 10.29 -8.72 7.85
CA ALA A 93 10.85 -9.65 6.87
C ALA A 93 12.13 -9.08 6.26
N LYS A 94 13.16 -9.93 6.11
CA LYS A 94 14.40 -9.55 5.44
C LYS A 94 14.11 -9.18 3.98
N TRP A 95 14.57 -8.00 3.57
CA TRP A 95 14.50 -7.58 2.17
C TRP A 95 15.16 -8.62 1.27
N SER A 96 14.40 -9.10 0.30
CA SER A 96 14.83 -10.12 -0.67
C SER A 96 14.51 -9.60 -2.07
N PRO A 97 15.47 -8.97 -2.76
CA PRO A 97 15.22 -8.36 -4.07
C PRO A 97 14.87 -9.44 -5.09
N LEU A 98 14.05 -9.06 -6.08
CA LEU A 98 13.77 -9.93 -7.22
C LEU A 98 15.02 -10.12 -8.08
N LEU A 99 15.20 -11.32 -8.64
CA LEU A 99 16.32 -11.63 -9.54
C LEU A 99 16.29 -10.82 -10.84
N THR A 100 15.08 -10.50 -11.31
CA THR A 100 14.84 -9.74 -12.53
C THR A 100 13.82 -8.64 -12.26
N PRO A 101 14.01 -7.42 -12.79
CA PRO A 101 13.01 -6.36 -12.69
C PRO A 101 11.66 -6.83 -13.27
N LYS A 102 10.56 -6.52 -12.57
CA LYS A 102 9.20 -6.84 -13.00
C LYS A 102 8.33 -5.60 -12.82
N GLN A 103 7.49 -5.30 -13.82
CA GLN A 103 6.47 -4.27 -13.68
C GLN A 103 5.40 -4.74 -12.67
N LEU A 104 5.18 -3.94 -11.63
CA LEU A 104 4.13 -4.19 -10.65
C LEU A 104 2.77 -3.83 -11.25
N THR A 105 1.74 -4.58 -10.86
CA THR A 105 0.36 -4.17 -11.10
C THR A 105 0.05 -2.96 -10.22
N GLU A 106 -0.79 -2.06 -10.71
CA GLU A 106 -1.31 -0.98 -9.89
C GLU A 106 -2.02 -1.53 -8.65
N ASP A 107 -1.95 -0.77 -7.54
CA ASP A 107 -2.62 -1.14 -6.30
C ASP A 107 -4.13 -1.24 -6.54
N CYS A 108 -4.76 -2.33 -6.08
CA CYS A 108 -6.20 -2.53 -6.25
C CYS A 108 -6.86 -3.03 -4.96
N GLY A 109 -7.94 -2.36 -4.54
CA GLY A 109 -8.70 -2.69 -3.32
C GLY A 109 -8.66 -1.59 -2.27
N THR A 110 -9.18 -1.90 -1.08
CA THR A 110 -9.21 -0.97 0.05
C THR A 110 -7.98 -1.20 0.92
N TYR A 111 -7.13 -0.17 0.97
CA TYR A 111 -5.93 -0.17 1.82
C TYR A 111 -6.01 0.97 2.82
N TYR A 112 -5.56 0.71 4.04
CA TYR A 112 -5.37 1.74 5.04
C TYR A 112 -4.07 2.48 4.76
N HIS A 113 -4.14 3.80 4.67
CA HIS A 113 -2.96 4.65 4.55
C HIS A 113 -2.08 4.58 5.81
N ASP A 114 -2.73 4.55 6.97
CA ASP A 114 -2.11 4.32 8.27
C ASP A 114 -2.82 3.15 8.97
N GLN A 115 -2.11 2.04 9.11
CA GLN A 115 -2.64 0.86 9.79
C GLN A 115 -2.80 1.10 11.29
N ASN A 116 -1.92 1.86 11.93
CA ASN A 116 -2.07 2.12 13.37
C ASN A 116 -3.31 2.99 13.62
N ALA A 117 -3.53 4.03 12.82
CA ALA A 117 -4.72 4.86 12.95
C ALA A 117 -6.02 4.13 12.58
N ALA A 118 -5.96 3.18 11.64
CA ALA A 118 -7.13 2.39 11.27
C ALA A 118 -7.60 1.47 12.40
N PHE A 119 -6.68 0.85 13.12
CA PHE A 119 -6.99 -0.14 14.17
C PHE A 119 -7.00 0.46 15.59
N TYR A 120 -6.28 1.56 15.82
CA TYR A 120 -6.29 2.36 17.04
C TYR A 120 -6.74 3.80 16.75
N PRO A 121 -8.00 4.01 16.30
CA PRO A 121 -8.45 5.32 15.83
C PRO A 121 -8.41 6.41 16.90
N LYS A 122 -8.53 6.03 18.18
CA LYS A 122 -8.42 6.97 19.30
C LYS A 122 -6.97 7.26 19.66
N HIS A 123 -6.08 6.28 19.48
CA HIS A 123 -4.70 6.31 19.96
C HIS A 123 -3.73 5.66 18.96
N PRO A 124 -3.46 6.27 17.78
CA PRO A 124 -2.60 5.65 16.76
C PRO A 124 -1.17 5.33 17.23
N LEU A 125 -0.70 5.96 18.32
CA LEU A 125 0.61 5.73 18.89
C LEU A 125 0.63 4.67 20.02
N GLU A 126 -0.52 4.14 20.43
CA GLU A 126 -0.62 3.14 21.50
C GLU A 126 0.30 1.93 21.27
N PRO A 127 0.37 1.32 20.07
CA PRO A 127 1.31 0.23 19.79
C PRO A 127 2.78 0.56 20.07
N ALA A 128 3.21 1.77 19.72
CA ALA A 128 4.58 2.20 19.92
C ALA A 128 4.91 2.34 21.41
N VAL A 129 4.00 2.94 22.19
CA VAL A 129 4.14 3.06 23.65
C VAL A 129 4.16 1.67 24.30
N GLN A 130 3.23 0.79 23.93
CA GLN A 130 3.21 -0.59 24.42
C GLN A 130 4.54 -1.29 24.18
N SER A 131 5.13 -1.16 22.97
CA SER A 131 6.40 -1.82 22.63
C SER A 131 7.60 -1.40 23.48
N ILE A 132 7.52 -0.27 24.18
CA ILE A 132 8.57 0.23 25.10
C ILE A 132 8.37 -0.31 26.52
N LEU A 133 7.13 -0.65 26.90
CA LEU A 133 6.74 -0.99 28.27
C LEU A 133 6.64 -2.50 28.56
N VAL A 134 6.77 -3.36 27.54
CA VAL A 134 6.67 -4.84 27.68
C VAL A 134 7.90 -5.44 28.35
#